data_AF-X1DTS0-F1
#
_entry.id   AF-X1DTS0-F1
#
_cell.length_a   1.000
_cell.length_b   1.000
_cell.length_c   1.000
_cell.angle_alpha   90.00
_cell.angle_beta   90.00
_cell.angle_gamma   90.00
#
_symmetry.space_group_name_H-M   'P 1'
#
loop_
_entity.id
_entity.type
_entity.pdbx_description
1 polymer ?
#
loop_
_entity_poly.entity_id
_entity_poly.type
_entity_poly.pdbx_seq_one_letter_code
_entity_poly.pdbx_strand_id
1 'polypeptide(L)'
;MTKDGGTKTGDGSPGLPSSISDHNMYKFQDLRVYKLALEYVDTVYKLSGSLPQSEHFNLRSQLERAATSVVLNIAEGSTGQSNAEQKR
;
A
#
# COMPACT_ATOMS: atom_id res chain seq x y z
N MET A 1 3.10 46.43 -47.08
CA MET A 1 2.09 45.84 -47.98
C MET A 1 2.62 44.51 -48.47
N THR A 2 2.25 43.41 -47.79
CA THR A 2 2.00 42.04 -48.29
C THR A 2 1.76 41.17 -47.07
N LYS A 3 0.64 40.46 -47.10
CA LYS A 3 0.04 39.65 -46.03
C LYS A 3 0.68 38.25 -46.01
N ASP A 4 0.61 37.60 -44.85
CA ASP A 4 0.17 36.20 -44.64
C ASP A 4 0.22 35.97 -43.11
N GLY A 5 -0.81 35.62 -42.36
CA GLY A 5 -2.03 34.89 -42.69
C GLY A 5 -1.92 33.44 -42.23
N GLY A 6 -2.05 33.16 -40.92
CA GLY A 6 -2.09 31.79 -40.41
C GLY A 6 -2.33 31.69 -38.91
N THR A 7 -3.58 31.50 -38.51
CA THR A 7 -4.00 31.16 -37.15
C THR A 7 -3.75 29.67 -36.87
N LYS A 8 -3.22 29.33 -35.68
CA LYS A 8 -3.56 28.07 -35.01
C LYS A 8 -3.40 28.18 -33.50
N THR A 9 -4.54 28.06 -32.85
CA THR A 9 -4.75 27.75 -31.45
C THR A 9 -3.99 26.50 -31.03
N GLY A 10 -3.35 26.56 -29.88
CA GLY A 10 -2.94 25.40 -29.10
C GLY A 10 -2.66 25.93 -27.71
N ASP A 11 -3.55 25.65 -26.76
CA ASP A 11 -3.30 26.00 -25.37
C ASP A 11 -1.94 25.44 -24.97
N GLY A 12 -1.12 26.29 -24.36
CA GLY A 12 0.16 25.89 -23.78
C GLY A 12 -0.07 25.23 -22.43
N SER A 13 -0.93 24.22 -22.34
CA SER A 13 -0.91 23.34 -21.16
C SER A 13 0.35 22.49 -21.28
N PRO A 14 1.37 22.69 -20.43
CA PRO A 14 2.49 21.77 -20.39
C PRO A 14 1.91 20.40 -20.00
N GLY A 15 2.02 19.43 -20.91
CA GLY A 15 1.68 18.05 -20.62
C GLY A 15 2.36 17.65 -19.31
N LEU A 16 1.57 17.16 -18.36
CA LEU A 16 2.08 16.60 -17.11
C LEU A 16 3.17 15.58 -17.46
N PRO A 17 4.38 15.69 -16.86
CA PRO A 17 5.43 14.72 -17.14
C PRO A 17 4.95 13.32 -16.74
N SER A 18 5.10 12.38 -17.67
CA SER A 18 4.74 10.96 -17.54
C SER A 18 5.61 10.17 -16.55
N SER A 19 6.13 10.83 -15.50
CA SER A 19 7.10 10.27 -14.57
C SER A 19 6.80 10.68 -13.13
N ILE A 20 5.60 10.37 -12.66
CA ILE A 20 5.35 10.20 -11.22
C ILE A 20 4.98 8.75 -11.00
N SER A 21 5.97 7.87 -11.11
CA SER A 21 5.82 6.46 -10.72
C SER A 21 7.17 5.89 -10.28
N ASP A 22 7.87 6.62 -9.41
CA ASP A 22 8.82 5.97 -8.51
C ASP A 22 8.01 5.31 -7.40
N HIS A 23 7.33 4.20 -7.74
CA HIS A 23 6.91 3.23 -6.75
C HIS A 23 8.17 2.60 -6.17
N ASN A 24 8.74 3.26 -5.16
CA ASN A 24 9.75 2.65 -4.31
C ASN A 24 9.08 1.57 -3.46
N MET A 25 8.77 0.42 -4.07
CA MET A 25 8.25 -0.76 -3.39
C MET A 25 9.26 -1.20 -2.34
N TYR A 26 8.80 -1.34 -1.11
CA TYR A 26 9.64 -1.84 -0.05
C TYR A 26 9.90 -3.34 -0.25
N LYS A 27 11.14 -3.79 -0.04
CA LYS A 27 11.56 -5.20 -0.23
C LYS A 27 10.68 -6.22 0.50
N PHE A 28 10.08 -5.85 1.64
CA PHE A 28 9.20 -6.74 2.39
C PHE A 28 7.91 -7.08 1.68
N GLN A 29 7.46 -6.23 0.77
CA GLN A 29 6.22 -6.45 0.03
C GLN A 29 6.31 -7.70 -0.86
N ASP A 30 7.52 -8.12 -1.22
CA ASP A 30 7.76 -9.36 -1.97
C ASP A 30 7.81 -10.61 -1.09
N LEU A 31 7.95 -10.48 0.23
CA LEU A 31 8.03 -11.62 1.14
C LEU A 31 6.73 -12.41 1.12
N ARG A 32 6.83 -13.73 0.92
CA ARG A 32 5.66 -14.63 1.00
C ARG A 32 4.95 -14.51 2.35
N VAL A 33 5.70 -14.42 3.45
CA VAL A 33 5.12 -14.29 4.79
C VAL A 33 4.37 -12.97 4.97
N TYR A 34 4.81 -11.88 4.33
CA TYR A 34 4.10 -10.61 4.35
C TYR A 34 2.75 -10.71 3.61
N LYS A 35 2.74 -11.34 2.42
CA LYS A 35 1.51 -11.58 1.65
C LYS A 35 0.52 -12.46 2.42
N LEU A 36 1.00 -13.54 3.05
CA LEU A 36 0.19 -14.39 3.93
C LEU A 36 -0.36 -13.63 5.15
N ALA A 37 0.42 -12.70 5.72
CA ALA A 37 -0.05 -11.86 6.81
C ALA A 37 -1.17 -10.89 6.38
N LEU A 38 -1.12 -10.36 5.15
CA LEU A 38 -2.22 -9.56 4.60
C LEU A 38 -3.50 -10.41 4.40
N GLU A 39 -3.37 -11.60 3.84
CA GLU A 39 -4.50 -12.54 3.70
C GLU A 39 -5.10 -12.94 5.07
N TYR A 40 -4.23 -13.09 6.08
CA TYR A 40 -4.64 -13.33 7.46
C TYR A 40 -5.43 -12.14 8.04
N VAL A 41 -4.95 -10.91 7.85
CA VAL A 41 -5.68 -9.70 8.26
C VAL A 41 -7.05 -9.65 7.60
N ASP A 42 -7.16 -9.87 6.29
CA ASP A 42 -8.44 -9.90 5.58
C ASP A 42 -9.41 -10.93 6.18
N THR A 43 -8.89 -12.10 6.55
CA THR A 43 -9.67 -13.16 7.20
C THR A 43 -10.16 -12.72 8.58
N VAL A 44 -9.30 -12.08 9.37
CA VAL A 44 -9.66 -11.56 10.69
C VAL A 44 -10.71 -10.46 10.59
N TYR A 45 -10.60 -9.52 9.63
CA TYR A 45 -11.61 -8.48 9.41
C TYR A 45 -12.97 -9.05 9.00
N LYS A 46 -12.98 -10.11 8.16
CA LYS A 46 -14.23 -10.82 7.80
C LYS A 46 -14.85 -11.50 9.02
N LEU A 47 -14.04 -12.19 9.83
CA LEU A 47 -14.51 -12.87 11.04
C LEU A 47 -15.00 -11.88 12.10
N SER A 48 -14.21 -10.85 12.41
CA SER A 48 -14.54 -9.81 13.40
C SER A 48 -15.78 -9.01 12.99
N GLY A 49 -16.01 -8.84 11.68
CA GLY A 49 -17.20 -8.21 11.11
C GLY A 49 -18.51 -8.95 11.40
N SER A 50 -18.46 -10.26 11.69
CA SER A 50 -19.65 -11.05 12.07
C SER A 50 -20.01 -10.97 13.56
N LEU A 51 -19.16 -10.35 14.39
CA LEU A 51 -19.43 -10.20 15.81
C LEU A 51 -20.57 -9.20 16.05
N PRO A 52 -21.33 -9.35 17.16
CA PRO A 52 -22.35 -8.38 17.54
C PRO A 52 -21.77 -6.97 17.72
N GLN A 53 -22.60 -5.94 17.49
CA GLN A 53 -22.18 -4.54 17.62
C GLN A 53 -21.59 -4.22 19.02
N SER A 54 -22.03 -4.92 20.06
CA SER A 54 -21.49 -4.78 21.43
C SER A 54 -20.01 -5.11 21.53
N GLU A 55 -19.46 -5.92 20.63
CA GLU A 55 -18.05 -6.32 20.63
C GLU A 55 -17.13 -5.35 19.89
N HIS A 56 -17.67 -4.29 19.27
CA HIS A 56 -16.92 -3.36 18.43
C HIS A 56 -15.66 -2.82 19.13
N PHE A 57 -15.80 -2.35 20.37
CA PHE A 57 -14.69 -1.82 21.17
C PHE A 57 -14.02 -2.87 22.06
N ASN A 58 -14.52 -4.10 22.08
CA ASN A 58 -14.01 -5.20 22.89
C ASN A 58 -13.26 -6.24 22.02
N LEU A 59 -13.88 -7.38 21.69
CA LEU A 59 -13.18 -8.45 20.96
C LEU A 59 -12.82 -8.04 19.52
N ARG A 60 -13.68 -7.28 18.84
CA ARG A 60 -13.43 -6.87 17.45
C ARG A 60 -12.18 -6.01 17.34
N SER A 61 -12.09 -4.93 18.14
CA SER A 61 -10.94 -4.03 18.13
C SER A 61 -9.64 -4.73 18.50
N GLN A 62 -9.68 -5.68 19.44
CA GLN A 62 -8.51 -6.45 19.85
C GLN A 62 -8.01 -7.38 18.75
N LEU A 63 -8.92 -8.10 18.07
CA LEU A 63 -8.57 -9.00 16.96
C LEU A 63 -7.96 -8.24 15.79
N GLU A 64 -8.61 -7.16 15.34
CA GLU A 64 -8.15 -6.37 14.19
C GLU A 64 -6.77 -5.74 14.47
N ARG A 65 -6.55 -5.21 15.68
CA ARG A 65 -5.25 -4.65 16.08
C ARG A 65 -4.16 -5.71 16.19
N ALA A 66 -4.47 -6.87 16.77
CA ALA A 66 -3.52 -7.97 16.88
C ALA A 66 -3.09 -8.48 15.49
N ALA A 67 -4.03 -8.65 14.58
CA ALA A 67 -3.73 -9.09 13.21
C ALA A 67 -2.90 -8.05 12.45
N THR A 68 -3.27 -6.77 12.53
CA THR A 68 -2.52 -5.67 11.91
C THR A 68 -1.08 -5.61 12.44
N SER A 69 -0.89 -5.83 13.75
CA SER A 69 0.44 -5.87 14.37
C SER A 69 1.36 -6.91 13.74
N VAL A 70 0.85 -8.06 13.30
CA VAL A 70 1.67 -9.09 12.61
C VAL A 70 2.28 -8.53 11.32
N VAL A 71 1.48 -7.84 10.51
CA VAL A 71 1.95 -7.22 9.25
C VAL A 71 2.99 -6.14 9.52
N LEU A 72 2.74 -5.30 10.52
CA LEU A 72 3.65 -4.22 10.91
C LEU A 72 5.00 -4.76 11.41
N ASN A 73 4.99 -5.79 12.26
CA ASN A 73 6.22 -6.41 12.74
C ASN A 73 7.05 -7.06 11.62
N ILE A 74 6.40 -7.67 10.61
CA ILE A 74 7.10 -8.21 9.43
C ILE A 74 7.74 -7.07 8.63
N ALA A 75 7.00 -5.98 8.40
CA ALA A 75 7.50 -4.83 7.68
C ALA A 75 8.67 -4.17 8.44
N GLU A 76 8.53 -3.90 9.72
CA GLU A 76 9.58 -3.32 10.57
C GLU A 76 10.81 -4.22 10.63
N GLY A 77 10.64 -5.52 10.90
CA GLY A 77 11.74 -6.48 10.97
C GLY A 77 12.54 -6.60 9.66
N SER A 78 11.90 -6.40 8.51
CA SER A 78 12.59 -6.41 7.21
C SER A 78 13.50 -5.20 6.95
N THR A 79 13.30 -4.09 7.67
CA THR A 79 14.06 -2.86 7.44
C THR A 79 15.43 -2.89 8.12
N GLY A 80 15.61 -3.76 9.13
CA GLY A 80 16.85 -3.88 9.91
C GLY A 80 17.79 -5.02 9.51
N GLN A 81 17.38 -5.89 8.57
CA GLN A 81 18.12 -7.12 8.26
C GLN A 81 18.91 -6.99 6.95
N SER A 82 20.23 -7.26 7.00
CA SER A 82 21.02 -7.41 5.78
C SER A 82 20.52 -8.62 4.98
N ASN A 83 20.66 -8.62 3.64
CA ASN A 83 20.14 -9.67 2.75
C ASN A 83 20.51 -11.12 3.17
N ALA A 84 21.55 -11.31 3.98
CA ALA A 84 22.00 -12.61 4.46
C ALA A 84 21.10 -13.21 5.56
N GLU A 85 20.46 -12.38 6.38
CA GLU A 85 19.67 -12.83 7.53
C GLU A 85 18.21 -13.10 7.17
N GLN A 86 17.71 -12.44 6.12
CA GLN A 86 16.35 -12.65 5.58
C GLN A 86 16.20 -13.96 4.77
N LYS A 87 17.28 -14.73 4.57
CA LYS A 87 17.31 -15.98 3.76
C LYS A 87 17.30 -17.28 4.59
N ARG A 88 17.35 -17.19 5.91
CA ARG A 88 17.26 -18.37 6.80
C ARG A 88 15.81 -18.73 7.06
#